data_AF-A0A943GI23-F1
#
_entry.id   AF-A0A943GI23-F1
#
_cell.length_a   1.000
_cell.length_b   1.000
_cell.length_c   1.000
_cell.angle_alpha   90.00
_cell.angle_beta   90.00
_cell.angle_gamma   90.00
#
_symmetry.space_group_name_H-M   'P 1'
#
loop_
_entity.id
_entity.type
_entity.pdbx_description
1 polymer ?
#
loop_
_entity_poly.entity_id
_entity_poly.type
_entity_poly.pdbx_seq_one_letter_code
_entity_poly.pdbx_strand_id
1 'polypeptide(L)'
;MYTVSEQRSLYFYQGSVPEKILCEAPETRSFYDVSDAYNVLNVLLFPGIENEVVRFKEKKTMNDVLLNNMEELLRVYCNIYSAMCKYTYCEEKRKSLVGKRADRKDSLRVLQEGETGSFFSTTTKENVDKYFCQKKELVLLDVVSQGAVEHIELNTVLKGNKYSEEKEILYAPFLSVRIEKTELDEFEKNLRDYDGNPAEGKYKVYLGETQKLEGLNNDELTSEKLYTHITDKKEILNAQLIWDKLKKGEEVEKQYTDKYLEWKGDIRNYLIIKFEQIKEQVKKEIKKNSSHSIRLKKLENELCQYKEWSNAKREKYERILRWVSVAMVICQGTTVLAIALSFVDKIDIWMKISGIIASAFALIIYRISEIYVLRDRTEQRTETYLRLDELERDIYYESDMTEEKLEFYIDRLKKIIRDDNNWCKKYTRNTIGNYLNMATEILGDGEGKNGSA
;
A
#
# COMPACT_ATOMS: atom_id res chain seq x y z
N MET A 1 0.34 -6.42 7.74
CA MET A 1 1.38 -5.93 6.79
C MET A 1 2.69 -6.67 6.98
N TYR A 2 3.18 -6.81 8.23
CA TYR A 2 4.40 -7.56 8.52
C TYR A 2 4.15 -9.07 8.55
N THR A 3 5.08 -9.85 8.01
CA THR A 3 5.07 -11.31 8.09
C THR A 3 5.52 -11.78 9.47
N VAL A 4 5.25 -13.04 9.83
CA VAL A 4 5.73 -13.58 11.11
C VAL A 4 7.26 -13.64 11.15
N SER A 5 7.93 -13.95 10.03
CA SER A 5 9.39 -13.92 9.94
C SER A 5 9.97 -12.52 10.18
N GLU A 6 9.34 -11.47 9.64
CA GLU A 6 9.76 -10.08 9.89
C GLU A 6 9.64 -9.72 11.38
N GLN A 7 8.51 -10.06 12.01
CA GLN A 7 8.31 -9.82 13.44
C GLN A 7 9.31 -10.63 14.28
N ARG A 8 9.54 -11.89 13.94
CA ARG A 8 10.52 -12.76 14.61
C ARG A 8 11.92 -12.18 14.55
N SER A 9 12.38 -11.73 13.39
CA SER A 9 13.70 -11.12 13.23
C SER A 9 13.86 -9.81 14.01
N LEU A 10 12.80 -8.99 14.10
CA LEU A 10 12.81 -7.77 14.93
C LEU A 10 12.86 -8.10 16.44
N TYR A 11 12.05 -9.05 16.90
CA TYR A 11 12.10 -9.52 18.29
C TYR A 11 13.46 -10.14 18.65
N PHE A 12 14.04 -10.88 17.71
CA PHE A 12 15.35 -11.48 17.85
C PHE A 12 16.45 -10.42 17.97
N TYR A 13 16.37 -9.34 17.17
CA TYR A 13 17.26 -8.19 17.32
C TYR A 13 17.12 -7.52 18.70
N GLN A 14 15.90 -7.45 19.25
CA GLN A 14 15.65 -6.97 20.61
C GLN A 14 16.05 -7.98 21.70
N GLY A 15 16.58 -9.16 21.36
CA GLY A 15 17.05 -10.14 22.33
C GLY A 15 15.93 -10.87 23.09
N SER A 16 14.70 -10.85 22.59
CA SER A 16 13.58 -11.58 23.19
C SER A 16 12.51 -11.91 22.16
N VAL A 17 12.40 -13.20 21.80
CA VAL A 17 11.36 -13.71 20.90
C VAL A 17 10.22 -14.34 21.69
N PRO A 18 8.96 -13.88 21.54
CA PRO A 18 7.81 -14.49 22.19
C PRO A 18 7.61 -15.95 21.75
N GLU A 19 7.25 -16.84 22.69
CA GLU A 19 7.05 -18.28 22.42
C GLU A 19 6.08 -18.53 21.25
N LYS A 20 5.00 -17.76 21.17
CA LYS A 20 4.01 -17.87 20.09
C LYS A 20 4.62 -17.69 18.69
N ILE A 21 5.64 -16.84 18.57
CA ILE A 21 6.35 -16.57 17.31
C ILE A 21 7.45 -17.62 17.07
N LEU A 22 8.07 -18.13 18.14
CA LEU A 22 9.07 -19.21 18.08
C LEU A 22 8.48 -20.54 17.62
N CYS A 23 7.24 -20.87 18.01
CA CYS A 23 6.58 -22.12 17.60
C CYS A 23 6.48 -22.30 16.08
N GLU A 24 6.62 -21.22 15.29
CA GLU A 24 6.60 -21.25 13.82
C GLU A 24 7.99 -21.54 13.19
N ALA A 25 9.04 -21.78 13.98
CA ALA A 25 10.32 -22.31 13.50
C ALA A 25 11.02 -23.17 14.58
N PRO A 26 10.53 -24.40 14.83
CA PRO A 26 11.06 -25.26 15.88
C PRO A 26 12.50 -25.70 15.63
N GLU A 27 12.91 -25.84 14.36
CA GLU A 27 14.23 -26.33 13.97
C GLU A 27 15.36 -25.31 14.23
N THR A 28 15.05 -24.01 14.25
CA THR A 28 16.01 -22.93 14.49
C THR A 28 15.85 -22.30 15.87
N ARG A 29 15.16 -22.96 16.80
CA ARG A 29 14.92 -22.44 18.17
C ARG A 29 16.21 -22.06 18.89
N SER A 30 17.24 -22.91 18.82
CA SER A 30 18.55 -22.66 19.44
C SER A 30 19.25 -21.40 18.91
N PHE A 31 18.99 -21.02 17.64
CA PHE A 31 19.48 -19.78 17.05
C PHE A 31 18.73 -18.57 17.64
N TYR A 32 17.41 -18.66 17.77
CA TYR A 32 16.57 -17.56 18.27
C TYR A 32 16.60 -17.39 19.81
N ASP A 33 17.10 -18.37 20.56
CA ASP A 33 17.29 -18.28 22.02
C ASP A 33 18.52 -17.44 22.43
N VAL A 34 19.34 -16.99 21.46
CA VAL A 34 20.51 -16.13 21.72
C VAL A 34 20.08 -14.70 22.06
N SER A 35 19.94 -14.41 23.36
CA SER A 35 19.47 -13.10 23.88
C SER A 35 20.32 -11.88 23.50
N ASP A 36 21.61 -12.06 23.16
CA ASP A 36 22.53 -10.98 22.82
C ASP A 36 22.88 -10.91 21.31
N ALA A 37 22.02 -11.46 20.45
CA ALA A 37 22.27 -11.59 19.02
C ALA A 37 22.54 -10.26 18.29
N TYR A 38 22.01 -9.15 18.78
CA TYR A 38 22.26 -7.82 18.23
C TYR A 38 23.76 -7.46 18.22
N ASN A 39 24.55 -8.00 19.17
CA ASN A 39 25.99 -7.76 19.18
C ASN A 39 26.61 -8.34 17.90
N VAL A 40 26.36 -9.62 17.62
CA VAL A 40 26.86 -10.31 16.42
C VAL A 40 26.34 -9.65 15.15
N LEU A 41 25.05 -9.28 15.11
CA LEU A 41 24.46 -8.58 13.97
C LEU A 41 25.14 -7.23 13.69
N ASN A 42 25.63 -6.54 14.71
CA ASN A 42 26.28 -5.25 14.52
C ASN A 42 27.78 -5.40 14.20
N VAL A 43 28.55 -6.25 14.92
CA VAL A 43 29.99 -6.41 14.67
C VAL A 43 30.30 -6.90 13.26
N LEU A 44 29.51 -7.85 12.74
CA LEU A 44 29.73 -8.39 11.40
C LEU A 44 29.63 -7.35 10.28
N LEU A 45 28.89 -6.25 10.51
CA LEU A 45 28.72 -5.19 9.52
C LEU A 45 29.72 -4.04 9.68
N PHE A 46 30.29 -3.83 10.88
CA PHE A 46 31.32 -2.82 11.08
C PHE A 46 32.62 -3.18 10.31
N PRO A 47 33.34 -2.19 9.76
CA PRO A 47 34.64 -2.43 9.15
C PRO A 47 35.68 -2.85 10.22
N GLY A 48 36.71 -3.57 9.77
CA GLY A 48 37.83 -3.97 10.63
C GLY A 48 37.47 -5.05 11.65
N ILE A 49 38.33 -5.19 12.68
CA ILE A 49 38.16 -6.14 13.81
C ILE A 49 38.08 -5.44 15.17
N GLU A 50 38.18 -4.11 15.19
CA GLU A 50 38.31 -3.30 16.39
C GLU A 50 37.04 -3.41 17.25
N ASN A 51 35.87 -3.50 16.62
CA ASN A 51 34.61 -3.66 17.34
C ASN A 51 34.55 -5.01 18.06
N GLU A 52 34.97 -6.10 17.41
CA GLU A 52 35.06 -7.44 18.00
C GLU A 52 35.99 -7.44 19.22
N VAL A 53 37.16 -6.83 19.09
CA VAL A 53 38.13 -6.67 20.19
C VAL A 53 37.49 -5.96 21.39
N VAL A 54 36.76 -4.87 21.15
CA VAL A 54 36.06 -4.12 22.21
C VAL A 54 34.98 -4.99 22.87
N ARG A 55 34.16 -5.72 22.10
CA ARG A 55 33.10 -6.57 22.66
C ARG A 55 33.62 -7.71 23.52
N PHE A 56 34.70 -8.37 23.10
CA PHE A 56 35.32 -9.40 23.92
C PHE A 56 35.96 -8.84 25.20
N LYS A 57 36.60 -7.66 25.14
CA LYS A 57 37.10 -6.97 26.35
C LYS A 57 35.97 -6.60 27.32
N GLU A 58 34.81 -6.21 26.81
CA GLU A 58 33.59 -5.95 27.60
C GLU A 58 32.91 -7.24 28.12
N LYS A 59 33.50 -8.42 27.90
CA LYS A 59 32.94 -9.74 28.23
C LYS A 59 31.55 -9.98 27.65
N LYS A 60 31.25 -9.37 26.50
CA LYS A 60 29.99 -9.61 25.77
C LYS A 60 30.04 -10.99 25.11
N THR A 61 28.91 -11.66 25.12
CA THR A 61 28.73 -12.99 24.52
C THR A 61 28.46 -12.86 23.02
N MET A 62 29.46 -13.21 22.20
CA MET A 62 29.27 -13.44 20.76
C MET A 62 29.22 -14.94 20.54
N ASN A 63 28.03 -15.46 20.24
CA ASN A 63 27.74 -16.90 20.24
C ASN A 63 27.96 -17.49 18.84
N ASP A 64 28.83 -18.49 18.75
CA ASP A 64 29.18 -19.17 17.50
C ASP A 64 27.99 -19.89 16.84
N VAL A 65 26.93 -20.18 17.61
CA VAL A 65 25.65 -20.69 17.05
C VAL A 65 25.14 -19.80 15.92
N LEU A 66 25.36 -18.48 15.99
CA LEU A 66 24.93 -17.56 14.95
C LEU A 66 25.77 -17.71 13.66
N LEU A 67 27.08 -17.90 13.80
CA LEU A 67 27.97 -18.17 12.66
C LEU A 67 27.69 -19.53 12.03
N ASN A 68 27.37 -20.53 12.85
CA ASN A 68 26.99 -21.87 12.37
C ASN A 68 25.67 -21.88 11.58
N ASN A 69 24.86 -20.83 11.70
CA ASN A 69 23.58 -20.67 11.02
C ASN A 69 23.57 -19.40 10.16
N MET A 70 24.65 -19.15 9.39
CA MET A 70 24.78 -17.94 8.58
C MET A 70 23.61 -17.71 7.62
N GLU A 71 23.03 -18.76 7.04
CA GLU A 71 21.87 -18.60 6.15
C GLU A 71 20.69 -17.92 6.86
N GLU A 72 20.39 -18.35 8.09
CA GLU A 72 19.32 -17.78 8.89
C GLU A 72 19.69 -16.36 9.37
N LEU A 73 20.97 -16.11 9.66
CA LEU A 73 21.45 -14.77 10.01
C LEU A 73 21.29 -13.78 8.84
N LEU A 74 21.61 -14.19 7.61
CA LEU A 74 21.37 -13.40 6.38
C LEU A 74 19.88 -13.13 6.17
N ARG A 75 19.01 -14.11 6.45
CA ARG A 75 17.55 -13.93 6.41
C ARG A 75 17.08 -12.93 7.45
N VAL A 76 17.63 -12.94 8.67
CA VAL A 76 17.31 -11.96 9.72
C VAL A 76 17.60 -10.54 9.25
N TYR A 77 18.77 -10.28 8.66
CA TYR A 77 19.08 -8.95 8.09
C TYR A 77 18.04 -8.53 7.04
N CYS A 78 17.76 -9.42 6.08
CA CYS A 78 16.78 -9.16 5.01
C CYS A 78 15.37 -8.88 5.55
N ASN A 79 14.92 -9.66 6.54
CA ASN A 79 13.62 -9.52 7.16
C ASN A 79 13.48 -8.21 7.93
N ILE A 80 14.49 -7.82 8.72
CA ILE A 80 14.50 -6.54 9.43
C ILE A 80 14.42 -5.38 8.43
N TYR A 81 15.25 -5.42 7.37
CA TYR A 81 15.25 -4.38 6.36
C TYR A 81 13.94 -4.31 5.55
N SER A 82 13.33 -5.45 5.23
CA SER A 82 12.00 -5.52 4.62
C SER A 82 10.94 -4.85 5.50
N ALA A 83 10.97 -5.12 6.81
CA ALA A 83 10.07 -4.47 7.77
C ALA A 83 10.28 -2.96 7.82
N MET A 84 11.53 -2.48 7.81
CA MET A 84 11.87 -1.05 7.73
C MET A 84 11.33 -0.39 6.46
N CYS A 85 11.52 -1.04 5.30
CA CYS A 85 10.97 -0.57 4.03
C CYS A 85 9.44 -0.45 4.10
N LYS A 86 8.74 -1.50 4.58
CA LYS A 86 7.28 -1.48 4.73
C LYS A 86 6.83 -0.36 5.67
N TYR A 87 7.50 -0.18 6.81
CA TYR A 87 7.20 0.89 7.75
C TYR A 87 7.34 2.27 7.11
N THR A 88 8.50 2.52 6.48
CA THR A 88 8.86 3.81 5.88
C THR A 88 7.94 4.18 4.70
N TYR A 89 7.66 3.22 3.83
CA TYR A 89 6.98 3.48 2.56
C TYR A 89 5.46 3.29 2.60
N CYS A 90 4.92 2.45 3.49
CA CYS A 90 3.48 2.16 3.52
C CYS A 90 2.68 3.05 4.48
N GLU A 91 3.24 3.47 5.62
CA GLU A 91 2.45 4.08 6.70
C GLU A 91 2.26 5.62 6.57
N GLU A 92 2.49 6.22 5.40
CA GLU A 92 2.54 7.70 5.22
C GLU A 92 3.50 8.40 6.22
N LYS A 93 4.44 7.67 6.81
CA LYS A 93 5.37 8.16 7.84
C LYS A 93 6.62 8.82 7.25
N ARG A 94 6.46 9.60 6.18
CA ARG A 94 7.52 10.43 5.60
C ARG A 94 7.74 11.72 6.41
N LYS A 95 7.85 11.60 7.72
CA LYS A 95 8.16 12.73 8.60
C LYS A 95 9.67 12.77 8.84
N SER A 96 10.21 13.97 8.98
CA SER A 96 11.57 14.09 9.51
C SER A 96 11.55 13.67 10.97
N LEU A 97 12.49 12.81 11.35
CA LEU A 97 12.62 12.29 12.70
C LEU A 97 13.87 12.87 13.34
N VAL A 98 13.77 13.15 14.63
CA VAL A 98 14.90 13.56 15.46
C VAL A 98 15.01 12.57 16.60
N GLY A 99 16.14 11.90 16.69
CA GLY A 99 16.49 10.96 17.74
C GLY A 99 17.77 11.38 18.46
N LYS A 100 17.97 10.84 19.66
CA LYS A 100 19.20 11.01 20.44
C LYS A 100 19.88 9.66 20.63
N ARG A 101 21.20 9.68 20.76
CA ARG A 101 22.02 8.48 21.04
C ARG A 101 23.27 8.85 21.82
N ALA A 102 23.54 8.14 22.91
CA ALA A 102 24.87 8.12 23.52
C ALA A 102 25.70 7.02 22.84
N ASP A 103 26.93 7.32 22.43
CA ASP A 103 27.83 6.37 21.77
C ASP A 103 29.29 6.47 22.23
N ARG A 104 30.13 5.59 21.70
CA ARG A 104 31.59 5.60 21.91
C ARG A 104 32.29 6.43 20.83
N LYS A 105 33.42 7.02 21.19
CA LYS A 105 34.32 7.71 20.24
C LYS A 105 34.80 6.82 19.09
N ASP A 106 34.98 5.52 19.32
CA ASP A 106 35.34 4.58 18.25
C ASP A 106 34.25 4.49 17.18
N SER A 107 32.97 4.47 17.58
CA SER A 107 31.83 4.43 16.66
C SER A 107 31.65 5.76 15.90
N LEU A 108 32.08 6.88 16.50
CA LEU A 108 32.12 8.18 15.83
C LEU A 108 33.05 8.16 14.60
N ARG A 109 34.16 7.43 14.64
CA ARG A 109 35.10 7.35 13.50
C ARG A 109 34.43 6.81 12.24
N VAL A 110 33.62 5.75 12.38
CA VAL A 110 32.84 5.18 11.27
C VAL A 110 31.85 6.21 10.71
N LEU A 111 31.19 6.97 11.58
CA LEU A 111 30.28 8.05 11.14
C LEU A 111 31.04 9.18 10.42
N GLN A 112 32.28 9.46 10.81
CA GLN A 112 33.14 10.46 10.16
C GLN A 112 33.63 10.02 8.78
N GLU A 113 33.68 8.72 8.52
CA GLU A 113 33.94 8.14 7.18
C GLU A 113 32.74 8.31 6.23
N GLY A 114 31.59 8.78 6.74
CA GLY A 114 30.44 9.17 5.93
C GLY A 114 29.35 8.10 5.79
N GLU A 115 29.38 7.04 6.61
CA GLU A 115 28.31 6.04 6.62
C GLU A 115 27.95 5.50 8.02
N THR A 116 26.75 4.91 8.12
CA THR A 116 26.43 4.02 9.26
C THR A 116 27.02 2.64 9.00
N GLY A 117 27.81 2.12 9.95
CA GLY A 117 28.45 0.80 9.80
C GLY A 117 27.50 -0.39 10.03
N SER A 118 26.46 -0.25 10.85
CA SER A 118 25.50 -1.31 11.18
C SER A 118 24.12 -0.73 11.47
N PHE A 119 23.17 -1.56 11.92
CA PHE A 119 21.86 -1.06 12.37
C PHE A 119 22.03 0.04 13.42
N PHE A 120 21.42 1.19 13.14
CA PHE A 120 21.68 2.39 13.91
C PHE A 120 20.46 2.74 14.75
N SER A 121 20.48 2.31 16.01
CA SER A 121 19.43 2.56 17.01
C SER A 121 19.53 3.96 17.63
N THR A 122 18.39 4.63 17.82
CA THR A 122 18.26 5.93 18.49
C THR A 122 17.00 5.97 19.36
N THR A 123 16.90 6.94 20.27
CA THR A 123 15.71 7.14 21.10
C THR A 123 15.05 8.49 20.82
N THR A 124 13.71 8.55 20.88
CA THR A 124 12.95 9.82 20.83
C THR A 124 12.74 10.46 22.20
N LYS A 125 13.33 9.91 23.27
CA LYS A 125 13.31 10.56 24.59
C LYS A 125 14.02 11.90 24.53
N GLU A 126 13.45 12.90 25.23
CA GLU A 126 14.07 14.23 25.34
C GLU A 126 15.46 14.17 25.97
N ASN A 127 15.64 13.31 26.97
CA ASN A 127 16.93 13.10 27.63
C ASN A 127 17.40 11.67 27.40
N VAL A 128 18.68 11.53 27.06
CA VAL A 128 19.33 10.22 27.02
C VAL A 128 19.39 9.70 28.46
N ASP A 129 18.96 8.45 28.66
CA ASP A 129 19.02 7.82 29.97
C ASP A 129 20.48 7.75 30.44
N LYS A 130 20.74 8.09 31.71
CA LYS A 130 22.08 7.98 32.30
C LYS A 130 22.64 6.58 32.18
N TYR A 131 21.77 5.56 32.16
CA TYR A 131 22.18 4.17 31.90
C TYR A 131 22.95 4.02 30.58
N PHE A 132 22.51 4.69 29.50
CA PHE A 132 23.18 4.61 28.19
C PHE A 132 24.46 5.43 28.08
N CYS A 133 24.70 6.32 29.05
CA CYS A 133 25.92 7.13 29.15
C CYS A 133 27.10 6.39 29.79
N GLN A 134 26.90 5.18 30.36
CA GLN A 134 27.96 4.33 30.92
C GLN A 134 28.81 3.65 29.83
N LYS A 135 29.35 4.46 28.91
CA LYS A 135 30.25 4.05 27.85
C LYS A 135 31.56 4.79 28.06
N LYS A 136 32.69 4.12 27.78
CA LYS A 136 34.00 4.77 27.80
C LYS A 136 34.11 5.76 26.64
N GLU A 137 34.71 6.93 26.88
CA GLU A 137 34.85 8.00 25.86
C GLU A 137 33.50 8.37 25.25
N LEU A 138 32.58 8.81 26.12
CA LEU A 138 31.19 9.10 25.78
C LEU A 138 31.07 10.24 24.76
N VAL A 139 30.31 9.97 23.70
CA VAL A 139 29.91 10.96 22.68
C VAL A 139 28.37 11.03 22.62
N LEU A 140 27.82 12.23 22.46
CA LEU A 140 26.38 12.44 22.31
C LEU A 140 26.03 12.77 20.85
N LEU A 141 24.98 12.14 20.33
CA LEU A 141 24.54 12.29 18.96
C LEU A 141 23.09 12.76 18.90
N ASP A 142 22.85 13.88 18.23
CA ASP A 142 21.53 14.33 17.79
C ASP A 142 21.35 13.88 16.33
N VAL A 143 20.49 12.90 16.11
CA VAL A 143 20.32 12.21 14.84
C VAL A 143 19.09 12.76 14.14
N VAL A 144 19.27 13.27 12.93
CA VAL A 144 18.21 13.82 12.08
C VAL A 144 18.11 12.96 10.82
N SER A 145 16.94 12.41 10.58
CA SER A 145 16.64 11.70 9.33
C SER A 145 15.51 12.40 8.57
N GLN A 146 15.58 12.36 7.25
CA GLN A 146 14.46 12.73 6.40
C GLN A 146 13.48 11.56 6.28
N GLY A 147 12.22 11.84 5.94
CA GLY A 147 11.16 10.82 5.92
C GLY A 147 11.30 9.71 4.87
N ALA A 148 12.29 9.78 3.98
CA ALA A 148 12.57 8.75 2.99
C ALA A 148 13.63 7.73 3.44
N VAL A 149 14.32 7.98 4.55
CA VAL A 149 15.37 7.11 5.09
C VAL A 149 14.73 5.87 5.70
N GLU A 150 15.20 4.67 5.35
CA GLU A 150 14.67 3.41 5.86
C GLU A 150 14.85 3.27 7.37
N HIS A 151 13.72 3.22 8.09
CA HIS A 151 13.68 3.11 9.54
C HIS A 151 12.46 2.34 10.01
N ILE A 152 12.44 2.02 11.30
CA ILE A 152 11.29 1.43 11.98
C ILE A 152 11.21 1.92 13.43
N GLU A 153 10.03 2.34 13.87
CA GLU A 153 9.75 2.58 15.30
C GLU A 153 9.28 1.28 15.94
N LEU A 154 10.13 0.65 16.75
CA LEU A 154 9.89 -0.72 17.19
C LEU A 154 8.61 -0.90 17.99
N ASN A 155 8.22 0.10 18.79
CA ASN A 155 7.00 0.06 19.61
C ASN A 155 5.71 0.08 18.79
N THR A 156 5.76 0.61 17.58
CA THR A 156 4.59 0.64 16.70
C THR A 156 4.35 -0.73 16.05
N VAL A 157 5.39 -1.56 15.94
CA VAL A 157 5.36 -2.85 15.24
C VAL A 157 5.33 -4.04 16.20
N LEU A 158 6.07 -3.98 17.30
CA LEU A 158 6.20 -5.06 18.28
C LEU A 158 5.24 -4.88 19.46
N LYS A 159 4.22 -5.75 19.54
CA LYS A 159 3.26 -5.80 20.66
C LYS A 159 3.90 -6.47 21.88
N GLY A 160 4.13 -5.69 22.94
CA GLY A 160 4.81 -6.17 24.15
C GLY A 160 6.32 -6.11 24.05
N ASN A 161 6.86 -5.12 23.32
CA ASN A 161 8.28 -4.85 23.29
C ASN A 161 8.85 -4.72 24.72
N LYS A 162 9.85 -5.55 25.04
CA LYS A 162 10.54 -5.56 26.33
C LYS A 162 11.11 -4.18 26.69
N TYR A 163 11.57 -3.45 25.68
CA TYR A 163 12.18 -2.13 25.82
C TYR A 163 11.26 -1.01 25.33
N SER A 164 9.94 -1.19 25.48
CA SER A 164 8.96 -0.19 25.03
C SER A 164 9.20 1.21 25.60
N GLU A 165 9.74 1.30 26.81
CA GLU A 165 10.09 2.59 27.40
C GLU A 165 11.16 3.33 26.63
N GLU A 166 12.05 2.67 25.88
CA GLU A 166 13.17 3.31 25.16
C GLU A 166 12.71 4.15 23.97
N LYS A 167 11.48 3.94 23.47
CA LYS A 167 10.93 4.62 22.28
C LYS A 167 11.93 4.62 21.11
N GLU A 168 12.43 3.43 20.83
CA GLU A 168 13.52 3.19 19.88
C GLU A 168 13.08 3.40 18.43
N ILE A 169 13.90 4.16 17.69
CA ILE A 169 13.90 4.21 16.23
C ILE A 169 15.16 3.48 15.76
N LEU A 170 14.96 2.41 15.00
CA LEU A 170 16.03 1.65 14.39
C LEU A 170 16.16 2.02 12.91
N TYR A 171 17.35 2.45 12.51
CA TYR A 171 17.69 2.79 11.13
C TYR A 171 18.47 1.66 10.45
N ALA A 172 18.31 1.55 9.13
CA ALA A 172 19.06 0.59 8.31
C ALA A 172 20.59 0.82 8.39
N PRO A 173 21.41 -0.21 8.12
CA PRO A 173 22.86 -0.04 7.96
C PRO A 173 23.20 0.62 6.62
N PHE A 174 24.46 1.06 6.48
CA PHE A 174 25.04 1.63 5.25
C PHE A 174 24.36 2.91 4.75
N LEU A 175 23.74 3.67 5.65
CA LEU A 175 23.16 4.97 5.33
C LEU A 175 24.27 6.00 5.19
N SER A 176 24.17 6.88 4.21
CA SER A 176 25.06 8.04 4.11
C SER A 176 24.93 8.96 5.33
N VAL A 177 26.06 9.46 5.81
CA VAL A 177 26.15 10.28 7.03
C VAL A 177 26.85 11.60 6.73
N ARG A 178 26.25 12.69 7.19
CA ARG A 178 26.93 13.98 7.36
C ARG A 178 26.93 14.35 8.83
N ILE A 179 28.08 14.77 9.35
CA ILE A 179 28.24 15.06 10.77
C ILE A 179 28.73 16.48 11.02
N GLU A 180 28.14 17.14 12.01
CA GLU A 180 28.49 18.49 12.45
C GLU A 180 28.74 18.48 13.96
N LYS A 181 29.87 19.02 14.43
CA LYS A 181 30.11 19.17 15.87
C LYS A 181 29.24 20.28 16.43
N THR A 182 28.64 20.05 17.60
CA THR A 182 27.78 21.00 18.30
C THR A 182 28.21 21.17 19.76
N GLU A 183 27.70 22.21 20.41
CA GLU A 183 27.95 22.46 21.83
C GLU A 183 27.05 21.60 22.71
N LEU A 184 27.59 21.18 23.86
CA LEU A 184 26.84 20.50 24.91
C LEU A 184 25.95 21.50 25.66
N ASP A 185 24.72 21.10 25.98
CA ASP A 185 23.86 21.89 26.87
C ASP A 185 24.25 21.71 28.35
N GLU A 186 23.61 22.47 29.25
CA GLU A 186 23.91 22.44 30.69
C GLU A 186 23.64 21.07 31.35
N PHE A 187 22.65 20.31 30.86
CA PHE A 187 22.39 18.96 31.36
C PHE A 187 23.47 17.99 30.86
N GLU A 188 23.81 18.06 29.58
CA GLU A 188 24.77 17.20 28.91
C GLU A 188 26.20 17.39 29.45
N LYS A 189 26.58 18.61 29.83
CA LYS A 189 27.86 18.91 30.52
C LYS A 189 28.00 18.17 31.85
N ASN A 190 26.89 17.78 32.48
CA ASN A 190 26.88 17.03 33.73
C ASN A 190 26.89 15.51 33.55
N LEU A 191 26.79 15.02 32.31
CA LEU A 191 26.93 13.58 32.03
C LEU A 191 28.39 13.15 32.22
N ARG A 192 28.55 11.91 32.68
CA ARG A 192 29.84 11.29 32.91
C ARG A 192 29.89 9.94 32.22
N ASP A 193 31.06 9.65 31.67
CA ASP A 193 31.39 8.38 31.04
C ASP A 193 31.64 7.29 32.09
N TYR A 194 31.99 6.07 31.66
CA TYR A 194 32.26 4.95 32.59
C TYR A 194 33.41 5.23 33.57
N ASP A 195 34.43 5.97 33.14
CA ASP A 195 35.63 6.31 33.93
C ASP A 195 35.42 7.59 34.77
N GLY A 196 34.23 8.21 34.73
CA GLY A 196 33.91 9.43 35.46
C GLY A 196 34.34 10.72 34.76
N ASN A 197 34.73 10.65 33.49
CA ASN A 197 35.12 11.80 32.67
C ASN A 197 33.89 12.48 32.03
N PRO A 198 33.95 13.78 31.71
CA PRO A 198 32.90 14.44 30.93
C PRO A 198 32.78 13.85 29.52
N ALA A 199 31.64 14.07 28.86
CA ALA A 199 31.45 13.68 27.46
C ALA A 199 32.49 14.37 26.55
N GLU A 200 33.08 13.61 25.63
CA GLU A 200 34.10 14.07 24.68
C GLU A 200 33.55 15.14 23.71
N GLY A 201 32.26 15.09 23.42
CA GLY A 201 31.58 16.08 22.60
C GLY A 201 30.18 15.67 22.19
N LYS A 202 29.52 16.60 21.50
CA LYS A 202 28.22 16.41 20.88
C LYS A 202 28.30 16.62 19.38
N TYR A 203 27.55 15.83 18.64
CA TYR A 203 27.50 15.89 17.19
C TYR A 203 26.07 15.77 16.69
N LYS A 204 25.75 16.57 15.68
CA LYS A 204 24.52 16.43 14.91
C LYS A 204 24.79 15.57 13.69
N VAL A 205 24.07 14.46 13.58
CA VAL A 205 24.24 13.43 12.55
C VAL A 205 23.04 13.49 11.61
N TYR A 206 23.27 13.77 10.34
CA TYR A 206 22.23 13.76 9.31
C TYR A 206 22.33 12.44 8.54
N LEU A 207 21.25 11.66 8.60
CA LEU A 207 21.14 10.40 7.86
C LEU A 207 20.50 10.65 6.49
N GLY A 208 21.16 10.14 5.45
CA GLY A 208 20.69 10.18 4.06
C GLY A 208 20.28 8.79 3.55
N GLU A 209 20.29 8.63 2.23
CA GLU A 209 19.96 7.35 1.58
C GLU A 209 21.05 6.29 1.82
N THR A 210 20.66 5.02 1.73
CA THR A 210 21.58 3.88 1.68
C THR A 210 22.60 4.07 0.56
N GLN A 211 23.88 3.87 0.87
CA GLN A 211 24.93 3.91 -0.13
C GLN A 211 24.68 2.84 -1.20
N LYS A 212 24.86 3.24 -2.46
CA LYS A 212 24.85 2.31 -3.59
C LYS A 212 26.26 1.79 -3.80
N LEU A 213 26.37 0.55 -4.25
CA LEU A 213 27.64 0.03 -4.75
C LEU A 213 27.97 0.78 -6.06
N GLU A 214 28.91 1.73 -6.00
CA GLU A 214 29.45 2.36 -7.20
C GLU A 214 30.36 1.35 -7.94
N GLY A 215 30.15 1.16 -9.24
CA GLY A 215 31.12 0.49 -10.12
C GLY A 215 30.94 -1.01 -10.38
N LEU A 216 29.89 -1.69 -9.90
CA LEU A 216 29.65 -3.11 -10.22
C LEU A 216 28.85 -3.28 -11.53
N ASN A 217 29.46 -2.88 -12.65
CA ASN A 217 29.10 -3.35 -14.00
C ASN A 217 29.90 -4.62 -14.37
N ASN A 218 30.40 -5.39 -13.38
CA ASN A 218 31.12 -6.62 -13.63
C ASN A 218 30.20 -7.82 -13.36
N ASP A 219 29.94 -8.60 -14.41
CA ASP A 219 29.31 -9.93 -14.39
C ASP A 219 30.00 -10.94 -13.43
N GLU A 220 31.09 -10.54 -12.76
CA GLU A 220 31.88 -11.37 -11.85
C GLU A 220 31.34 -11.45 -10.41
N LEU A 221 30.64 -10.45 -9.88
CA LEU A 221 30.23 -10.40 -8.46
C LEU A 221 28.71 -10.58 -8.27
N THR A 222 28.21 -11.80 -8.48
CA THR A 222 26.78 -12.08 -8.30
C THR A 222 26.43 -12.31 -6.83
N SER A 223 25.19 -12.00 -6.44
CA SER A 223 24.71 -12.29 -5.07
C SER A 223 24.80 -13.77 -4.70
N GLU A 224 24.80 -14.67 -5.69
CA GLU A 224 24.96 -16.11 -5.51
C GLU A 224 26.40 -16.51 -5.18
N LYS A 225 27.39 -15.89 -5.84
CA LYS A 225 28.82 -16.12 -5.53
C LYS A 225 29.15 -15.63 -4.12
N LEU A 226 28.70 -14.42 -3.78
CA LEU A 226 28.86 -13.87 -2.44
C LEU A 226 28.18 -14.78 -1.40
N TYR A 227 26.93 -15.18 -1.65
CA TYR A 227 26.23 -16.11 -0.76
C TYR A 227 27.02 -17.40 -0.53
N THR A 228 27.50 -18.02 -1.62
CA THR A 228 28.26 -19.27 -1.55
C THR A 228 29.51 -19.09 -0.69
N HIS A 229 30.27 -18.01 -0.89
CA HIS A 229 31.46 -17.72 -0.09
C HIS A 229 31.14 -17.42 1.37
N ILE A 230 30.11 -16.61 1.64
CA ILE A 230 29.68 -16.25 3.00
C ILE A 230 29.29 -17.50 3.80
N THR A 231 28.59 -18.44 3.15
CA THR A 231 28.12 -19.69 3.76
C THR A 231 29.15 -20.82 3.71
N ASP A 232 30.33 -20.60 3.13
CA ASP A 232 31.36 -21.64 3.05
C ASP A 232 31.86 -21.99 4.46
N LYS A 233 31.90 -23.30 4.73
CA LYS A 233 32.26 -23.82 6.04
C LYS A 233 33.68 -23.43 6.46
N LYS A 234 34.62 -23.30 5.52
CA LYS A 234 36.01 -22.92 5.82
C LYS A 234 36.09 -21.47 6.25
N GLU A 235 35.33 -20.58 5.62
CA GLU A 235 35.30 -19.17 5.98
C GLU A 235 34.63 -18.95 7.34
N ILE A 236 33.54 -19.69 7.62
CA ILE A 236 32.90 -19.71 8.95
C ILE A 236 33.88 -20.22 10.03
N LEU A 237 34.61 -21.31 9.76
CA LEU A 237 35.62 -21.83 10.67
C LEU A 237 36.77 -20.84 10.90
N ASN A 238 37.16 -20.09 9.86
CA ASN A 238 38.13 -19.01 10.00
C ASN A 238 37.59 -17.90 10.92
N ALA A 239 36.36 -17.44 10.72
CA ALA A 239 35.71 -16.45 11.58
C ALA A 239 35.67 -16.90 13.05
N GLN A 240 35.30 -18.15 13.31
CA GLN A 240 35.30 -18.75 14.65
C GLN A 240 36.70 -18.77 15.28
N LEU A 241 37.73 -19.13 14.49
CA LEU A 241 39.13 -19.09 14.94
C LEU A 241 39.55 -17.68 15.37
N ILE A 242 39.20 -16.65 14.58
CA ILE A 242 39.46 -15.25 14.94
C ILE A 242 38.79 -14.92 16.28
N TRP A 243 37.50 -15.22 16.40
CA TRP A 243 36.72 -14.93 17.60
C TRP A 243 37.27 -15.62 18.84
N ASP A 244 37.67 -16.89 18.73
CA ASP A 244 38.28 -17.65 19.81
C ASP A 244 39.64 -17.07 20.24
N LYS A 245 40.50 -16.69 19.29
CA LYS A 245 41.79 -16.06 19.60
C LYS A 245 41.59 -14.70 20.28
N LEU A 246 40.71 -13.86 19.74
CA LEU A 246 40.39 -12.54 20.32
C LEU A 246 39.81 -12.66 21.74
N LYS A 247 38.93 -13.65 21.97
CA LYS A 247 38.36 -13.94 23.29
C LYS A 247 39.42 -14.34 24.33
N LYS A 248 40.49 -15.02 23.90
CA LYS A 248 41.63 -15.39 24.75
C LYS A 248 42.67 -14.28 24.89
N GLY A 249 42.52 -13.18 24.15
CA GLY A 249 43.50 -12.10 24.10
C GLY A 249 44.78 -12.48 23.34
N GLU A 250 44.71 -13.48 22.46
CA GLU A 250 45.83 -13.95 21.65
C GLU A 250 45.98 -13.11 20.38
N GLU A 251 47.22 -12.98 19.90
CA GLU A 251 47.47 -12.38 18.59
C GLU A 251 46.95 -13.28 17.47
N VAL A 252 46.32 -12.64 16.48
CA VAL A 252 45.84 -13.31 15.29
C VAL A 252 46.79 -13.04 14.14
N GLU A 253 47.21 -14.08 13.44
CA GLU A 253 48.07 -13.92 12.27
C GLU A 253 47.34 -13.12 11.18
N LYS A 254 48.12 -12.27 10.51
CA LYS A 254 47.60 -11.35 9.50
C LYS A 254 46.82 -12.06 8.39
N GLN A 255 47.29 -13.22 7.93
CA GLN A 255 46.63 -13.97 6.87
C GLN A 255 45.19 -14.37 7.21
N TYR A 256 44.93 -14.83 8.44
CA TYR A 256 43.57 -15.19 8.87
C TYR A 256 42.70 -13.95 9.05
N THR A 257 43.29 -12.86 9.52
CA THR A 257 42.62 -11.56 9.68
C THR A 257 42.21 -10.99 8.33
N ASP A 258 43.11 -10.97 7.35
CA ASP A 258 42.83 -10.46 6.00
C ASP A 258 41.68 -11.22 5.34
N LYS A 259 41.67 -12.57 5.46
CA LYS A 259 40.56 -13.40 4.98
C LYS A 259 39.24 -13.12 5.69
N TYR A 260 39.28 -12.92 7.01
CA TYR A 260 38.09 -12.59 7.78
C TYR A 260 37.50 -11.23 7.37
N LEU A 261 38.36 -10.24 7.11
CA LEU A 261 37.95 -8.92 6.63
C LEU A 261 37.36 -8.98 5.21
N GLU A 262 37.94 -9.79 4.32
CA GLU A 262 37.38 -10.08 3.00
C GLU A 262 35.98 -10.71 3.12
N TRP A 263 35.83 -11.74 3.95
CA TRP A 263 34.56 -12.40 4.21
C TRP A 263 33.49 -11.44 4.79
N LYS A 264 33.87 -10.55 5.72
CA LYS A 264 32.97 -9.47 6.21
C LYS A 264 32.58 -8.49 5.10
N GLY A 265 33.53 -8.12 4.23
CA GLY A 265 33.28 -7.30 3.05
C GLY A 265 32.23 -7.92 2.14
N ASP A 266 32.29 -9.23 1.94
CA ASP A 266 31.31 -9.97 1.14
C ASP A 266 29.92 -9.98 1.78
N ILE A 267 29.82 -10.13 3.11
CA ILE A 267 28.54 -9.98 3.84
C ILE A 267 27.94 -8.60 3.56
N ARG A 268 28.73 -7.53 3.71
CA ARG A 268 28.29 -6.15 3.43
C ARG A 268 27.78 -6.01 2.00
N ASN A 269 28.56 -6.46 1.01
CA ASN A 269 28.21 -6.35 -0.40
C ASN A 269 26.94 -7.16 -0.75
N TYR A 270 26.82 -8.38 -0.22
CA TYR A 270 25.63 -9.20 -0.39
C TYR A 270 24.39 -8.50 0.15
N LEU A 271 24.47 -7.96 1.37
CA LEU A 271 23.35 -7.27 2.00
C LEU A 271 22.94 -6.00 1.26
N ILE A 272 23.89 -5.20 0.75
CA ILE A 272 23.55 -4.02 -0.07
C ILE A 272 22.75 -4.44 -1.32
N ILE A 273 23.18 -5.50 -2.01
CA ILE A 273 22.46 -6.03 -3.19
C ILE A 273 21.05 -6.49 -2.80
N LYS A 274 20.92 -7.26 -1.70
CA LYS A 274 19.62 -7.76 -1.24
C LYS A 274 18.70 -6.64 -0.77
N PHE A 275 19.22 -5.64 -0.08
CA PHE A 275 18.46 -4.49 0.40
C PHE A 275 17.92 -3.67 -0.76
N GLU A 276 18.69 -3.45 -1.83
CA GLU A 276 18.17 -2.77 -3.02
C GLU A 276 17.04 -3.58 -3.69
N GLN A 277 17.21 -4.90 -3.82
CA GLN A 277 16.17 -5.80 -4.35
C GLN A 277 14.87 -5.73 -3.53
N ILE A 278 15.00 -5.80 -2.20
CA ILE A 278 13.86 -5.74 -1.26
C ILE A 278 13.17 -4.37 -1.34
N LYS A 279 13.94 -3.28 -1.34
CA LYS A 279 13.42 -1.92 -1.42
C LYS A 279 12.58 -1.72 -2.69
N GLU A 280 13.07 -2.15 -3.83
CA GLU A 280 12.36 -2.05 -5.10
C GLU A 280 11.13 -2.97 -5.17
N GLN A 281 11.20 -4.16 -4.59
CA GLN A 281 10.03 -5.05 -4.47
C GLN A 281 8.93 -4.41 -3.63
N VAL A 282 9.26 -3.92 -2.43
CA VAL A 282 8.28 -3.28 -1.52
C VAL A 282 7.65 -2.05 -2.18
N LYS A 283 8.43 -1.19 -2.84
CA LYS A 283 7.89 -0.04 -3.59
C LYS A 283 6.94 -0.47 -4.70
N LYS A 284 7.25 -1.53 -5.46
CA LYS A 284 6.37 -2.08 -6.51
C LYS A 284 5.07 -2.61 -5.92
N GLU A 285 5.12 -3.34 -4.81
CA GLU A 285 3.94 -3.85 -4.12
C GLU A 285 3.03 -2.71 -3.62
N ILE A 286 3.60 -1.66 -3.03
CA ILE A 286 2.86 -0.46 -2.60
C ILE A 286 2.22 0.25 -3.79
N LYS A 287 2.96 0.42 -4.88
CA LYS A 287 2.44 1.04 -6.11
C LYS A 287 1.31 0.20 -6.72
N LYS A 288 1.42 -1.12 -6.69
CA LYS A 288 0.37 -2.04 -7.16
C LYS A 288 -0.88 -1.93 -6.29
N ASN A 289 -0.74 -1.98 -4.98
CA ASN A 289 -1.87 -1.90 -4.04
C ASN A 289 -2.59 -0.54 -4.09
N SER A 290 -1.83 0.55 -4.16
CA SER A 290 -2.40 1.89 -4.35
C SER A 290 -3.13 2.00 -5.69
N SER A 291 -2.55 1.52 -6.79
CA SER A 291 -3.21 1.46 -8.10
C SER A 291 -4.51 0.65 -8.04
N HIS A 292 -4.49 -0.55 -7.44
CA HIS A 292 -5.68 -1.40 -7.26
C HIS A 292 -6.79 -0.64 -6.52
N SER A 293 -6.47 0.00 -5.39
CA SER A 293 -7.45 0.77 -4.60
C SER A 293 -8.04 1.97 -5.35
N ILE A 294 -7.24 2.67 -6.16
CA ILE A 294 -7.70 3.78 -7.00
C ILE A 294 -8.66 3.29 -8.07
N ARG A 295 -8.33 2.16 -8.71
CA ARG A 295 -9.17 1.53 -9.74
C ARG A 295 -10.50 1.05 -9.17
N LEU A 296 -10.50 0.44 -7.98
CA LEU A 296 -11.72 0.02 -7.30
C LEU A 296 -12.64 1.22 -6.99
N LYS A 297 -12.09 2.29 -6.40
CA LYS A 297 -12.85 3.53 -6.15
C LYS A 297 -13.42 4.14 -7.44
N LYS A 298 -12.66 4.08 -8.54
CA LYS A 298 -13.12 4.56 -9.84
C LYS A 298 -14.30 3.72 -10.36
N LEU A 299 -14.22 2.39 -10.24
CA LEU A 299 -15.32 1.48 -10.60
C LEU A 299 -16.58 1.79 -9.77
N GLU A 300 -16.44 1.90 -8.45
CA GLU A 300 -17.56 2.21 -7.54
C GLU A 300 -18.21 3.55 -7.90
N ASN A 301 -17.40 4.58 -8.18
CA ASN A 301 -17.90 5.89 -8.58
C ASN A 301 -18.62 5.85 -9.95
N GLU A 302 -18.05 5.19 -10.96
CA GLU A 302 -18.68 5.07 -12.28
C GLU A 302 -20.00 4.27 -12.20
N LEU A 303 -20.02 3.18 -11.42
CA LEU A 303 -21.21 2.38 -11.17
C LEU A 303 -22.32 3.21 -10.50
N CYS A 304 -21.98 3.92 -9.43
CA CYS A 304 -22.92 4.77 -8.69
C CYS A 304 -23.52 5.86 -9.60
N GLN A 305 -22.67 6.61 -10.31
CA GLN A 305 -23.12 7.67 -11.22
C GLN A 305 -24.06 7.14 -12.31
N TYR A 306 -23.71 6.01 -12.92
CA TYR A 306 -24.51 5.44 -14.00
C TYR A 306 -25.84 4.86 -13.48
N LYS A 307 -25.85 4.26 -12.28
CA LYS A 307 -27.06 3.77 -11.60
C LYS A 307 -28.00 4.91 -11.26
N GLU A 308 -27.51 5.98 -10.63
CA GLU A 308 -28.30 7.17 -10.30
C GLU A 308 -28.89 7.83 -11.55
N TRP A 309 -28.09 8.00 -12.59
CA TRP A 309 -28.55 8.54 -13.86
C TRP A 309 -29.64 7.67 -14.50
N SER A 310 -29.47 6.34 -14.51
CA SER A 310 -30.47 5.42 -15.05
C SER A 310 -31.77 5.48 -14.24
N ASN A 311 -31.68 5.54 -12.90
CA ASN A 311 -32.85 5.67 -12.04
C ASN A 311 -33.60 7.00 -12.27
N ALA A 312 -32.89 8.13 -12.32
CA ALA A 312 -33.50 9.44 -12.55
C ALA A 312 -34.23 9.49 -13.90
N LYS A 313 -33.68 8.85 -14.94
CA LYS A 313 -34.34 8.72 -16.25
C LYS A 313 -35.56 7.80 -16.19
N ARG A 314 -35.46 6.66 -15.50
CA ARG A 314 -36.60 5.75 -15.26
C ARG A 314 -37.77 6.48 -14.62
N GLU A 315 -37.53 7.15 -13.49
CA GLU A 315 -38.56 7.91 -12.77
C GLU A 315 -39.19 9.01 -13.64
N LYS A 316 -38.39 9.68 -14.46
CA LYS A 316 -38.90 10.67 -15.42
C LYS A 316 -39.85 10.02 -16.43
N TYR A 317 -39.47 8.90 -17.04
CA TYR A 317 -40.31 8.24 -18.05
C TYR A 317 -41.56 7.62 -17.44
N GLU A 318 -41.47 7.00 -16.26
CA GLU A 318 -42.63 6.51 -15.52
C GLU A 318 -43.62 7.63 -15.20
N ARG A 319 -43.13 8.79 -14.77
CA ARG A 319 -43.99 9.95 -14.48
C ARG A 319 -44.74 10.41 -15.73
N ILE A 320 -44.03 10.52 -16.86
CA ILE A 320 -44.66 10.89 -18.14
C ILE A 320 -45.68 9.83 -18.56
N LEU A 321 -45.34 8.55 -18.46
CA LEU A 321 -46.24 7.46 -18.81
C LEU A 321 -47.52 7.48 -17.96
N ARG A 322 -47.40 7.68 -16.64
CA ARG A 322 -48.56 7.83 -15.74
C ARG A 322 -49.45 9.01 -16.15
N TRP A 323 -48.85 10.17 -16.46
CA TRP A 323 -49.60 11.33 -16.93
C TRP A 323 -50.34 11.05 -18.24
N VAL A 324 -49.66 10.43 -19.21
CA VAL A 324 -50.25 10.01 -20.49
C VAL A 324 -51.42 9.05 -20.26
N SER A 325 -51.25 8.04 -19.41
CA SER A 325 -52.32 7.09 -19.08
C SER A 325 -53.52 7.76 -18.41
N VAL A 326 -53.30 8.65 -17.44
CA VAL A 326 -54.38 9.40 -16.78
C VAL A 326 -55.11 10.31 -17.78
N ALA A 327 -54.37 11.03 -18.62
CA ALA A 327 -54.96 11.89 -19.65
C ALA A 327 -55.80 11.07 -20.65
N MET A 328 -55.32 9.90 -21.08
CA MET A 328 -56.10 9.01 -21.95
C MET A 328 -57.39 8.53 -21.28
N VAL A 329 -57.35 8.12 -20.00
CA VAL A 329 -58.54 7.69 -19.25
C VAL A 329 -59.55 8.83 -19.14
N ILE A 330 -59.10 10.05 -18.86
CA ILE A 330 -59.97 11.23 -18.80
C ILE A 330 -60.60 11.50 -20.17
N CYS A 331 -59.81 11.58 -21.24
CA CYS A 331 -60.31 11.85 -22.59
C CYS A 331 -61.31 10.77 -23.04
N GLN A 332 -61.02 9.49 -22.82
CA GLN A 332 -61.94 8.40 -23.15
C GLN A 332 -63.22 8.46 -22.31
N GLY A 333 -63.10 8.69 -21.00
CA GLY A 333 -64.26 8.85 -20.11
C GLY A 333 -65.14 10.03 -20.52
N THR A 334 -64.55 11.18 -20.86
CA THR A 334 -65.29 12.34 -21.38
C THR A 334 -65.95 12.07 -22.72
N THR A 335 -65.32 11.29 -23.60
CA THR A 335 -65.90 10.88 -24.88
C THR A 335 -67.15 10.02 -24.65
N VAL A 336 -67.05 9.00 -23.79
CA VAL A 336 -68.17 8.11 -23.45
C VAL A 336 -69.31 8.88 -22.79
N LEU A 337 -69.00 9.76 -21.83
CA LEU A 337 -69.99 10.59 -21.16
C LEU A 337 -70.69 11.56 -22.12
N ALA A 338 -69.94 12.20 -23.02
CA ALA A 338 -70.48 13.12 -24.01
C ALA A 338 -71.39 12.42 -25.02
N ILE A 339 -71.04 11.20 -25.45
CA ILE A 339 -71.90 10.34 -26.27
C ILE A 339 -73.17 9.99 -25.50
N ALA A 340 -73.08 9.54 -24.25
CA ALA A 340 -74.24 9.18 -23.43
C ALA A 340 -75.21 10.37 -23.23
N LEU A 341 -74.69 11.56 -22.95
CA LEU A 341 -75.48 12.77 -22.74
C LEU A 341 -76.09 13.35 -24.03
N SER A 342 -75.50 13.05 -25.19
CA SER A 342 -76.08 13.45 -26.49
C SER A 342 -77.40 12.75 -26.83
N PHE A 343 -77.78 11.70 -26.09
CA PHE A 343 -79.09 11.05 -26.23
C PHE A 343 -80.20 11.71 -25.40
N VAL A 344 -79.92 12.81 -24.68
CA VAL A 344 -80.91 13.55 -23.88
C VAL A 344 -81.42 14.76 -24.67
N ASP A 345 -82.74 14.83 -24.86
CA ASP A 345 -83.47 15.72 -25.80
C ASP A 345 -83.22 17.25 -25.70
N LYS A 346 -82.41 17.74 -24.75
CA LYS A 346 -82.17 19.18 -24.53
C LYS A 346 -80.71 19.64 -24.64
N ILE A 347 -79.74 18.77 -24.93
CA ILE A 347 -78.29 19.11 -24.86
C ILE A 347 -77.50 18.60 -26.08
N ASP A 348 -78.05 18.75 -27.28
CA ASP A 348 -77.64 17.90 -28.40
C ASP A 348 -76.28 18.24 -29.07
N ILE A 349 -76.05 19.49 -29.47
CA ILE A 349 -74.95 19.82 -30.40
C ILE A 349 -73.58 19.98 -29.70
N TRP A 350 -73.52 20.69 -28.57
CA TRP A 350 -72.26 20.99 -27.89
C TRP A 350 -71.61 19.74 -27.27
N MET A 351 -72.41 18.77 -26.82
CA MET A 351 -71.88 17.51 -26.27
C MET A 351 -71.25 16.66 -27.37
N LYS A 352 -71.85 16.58 -28.56
CA LYS A 352 -71.25 15.91 -29.73
C LYS A 352 -69.89 16.51 -30.11
N ILE A 353 -69.80 17.85 -30.17
CA ILE A 353 -68.55 18.56 -30.45
C ILE A 353 -67.49 18.23 -29.39
N SER A 354 -67.85 18.25 -28.10
CA SER A 354 -66.91 17.93 -27.01
C SER A 354 -66.41 16.48 -27.08
N GLY A 355 -67.27 15.52 -27.42
CA GLY A 355 -66.89 14.11 -27.56
C GLY A 355 -65.91 13.87 -28.71
N ILE A 356 -66.13 14.53 -29.85
CA ILE A 356 -65.21 14.46 -31.00
C ILE A 356 -63.84 15.07 -30.64
N ILE A 357 -63.83 16.24 -30.00
CA ILE A 357 -62.60 16.90 -29.56
C ILE A 357 -61.84 16.02 -28.58
N ALA A 358 -62.52 15.46 -27.56
CA ALA A 358 -61.91 14.58 -26.58
C ALA A 358 -61.31 13.31 -27.22
N SER A 359 -62.00 12.73 -28.20
CA SER A 359 -61.51 11.57 -28.96
C SER A 359 -60.27 11.91 -29.81
N ALA A 360 -60.27 13.06 -30.48
CA ALA A 360 -59.11 13.54 -31.23
C ALA A 360 -57.90 13.78 -30.32
N PHE A 361 -58.10 14.38 -29.14
CA PHE A 361 -57.03 14.54 -28.15
C PHE A 361 -56.50 13.21 -27.63
N ALA A 362 -57.36 12.21 -27.39
CA ALA A 362 -56.92 10.88 -26.97
C ALA A 362 -56.01 10.22 -28.03
N LEU A 363 -56.36 10.34 -29.31
CA LEU A 363 -55.55 9.83 -30.42
C LEU A 363 -54.20 10.55 -30.52
N ILE A 364 -54.18 11.88 -30.39
CA ILE A 364 -52.95 12.67 -30.40
C ILE A 364 -52.03 12.24 -29.24
N ILE A 365 -52.57 12.10 -28.03
CA ILE A 365 -51.81 11.66 -26.85
C ILE A 365 -51.24 10.25 -27.05
N TYR A 366 -52.07 9.33 -27.58
CA TYR A 366 -51.64 7.97 -27.89
C TYR A 366 -50.48 7.96 -28.92
N ARG A 367 -50.63 8.68 -30.03
CA ARG A 367 -49.59 8.77 -31.08
C ARG A 367 -48.30 9.41 -30.57
N ILE A 368 -48.39 10.46 -29.76
CA ILE A 368 -47.20 11.04 -29.10
C ILE A 368 -46.51 9.98 -28.22
N SER A 369 -47.27 9.19 -27.46
CA SER A 369 -46.66 8.15 -26.61
C SER A 369 -45.92 7.06 -27.41
N GLU A 370 -46.45 6.70 -28.59
CA GLU A 370 -45.90 5.73 -29.53
C GLU A 370 -44.65 6.27 -30.24
N ILE A 371 -44.67 7.54 -30.67
CA ILE A 371 -43.53 8.22 -31.29
C ILE A 371 -42.34 8.32 -30.33
N TYR A 372 -42.60 8.67 -29.07
CA TYR A 372 -41.54 8.79 -28.07
C TYR A 372 -41.08 7.44 -27.51
N VAL A 373 -41.74 6.34 -27.90
CA VAL A 373 -41.46 4.97 -27.46
C VAL A 373 -41.29 4.91 -25.93
N LEU A 374 -42.20 5.60 -25.21
CA LEU A 374 -42.04 5.86 -23.77
C LEU A 374 -42.00 4.58 -22.95
N ARG A 375 -42.80 3.58 -23.33
CA ARG A 375 -42.83 2.27 -22.69
C ARG A 375 -41.48 1.58 -22.80
N ASP A 376 -40.97 1.40 -24.01
CA ASP A 376 -39.70 0.68 -24.19
C ASP A 376 -38.52 1.44 -23.57
N ARG A 377 -38.52 2.78 -23.60
CA ARG A 377 -37.50 3.58 -22.87
C ARG A 377 -37.58 3.40 -21.36
N THR A 378 -38.77 3.19 -20.81
CA THR A 378 -38.95 2.89 -19.39
C THR A 378 -38.45 1.48 -19.08
N GLU A 379 -38.83 0.49 -19.88
CA GLU A 379 -38.38 -0.90 -19.76
C GLU A 379 -36.85 -1.01 -19.85
N GLN A 380 -36.22 -0.32 -20.81
CA GLN A 380 -34.77 -0.18 -20.92
C GLN A 380 -34.14 0.30 -19.61
N ARG A 381 -34.59 1.44 -19.10
CA ARG A 381 -33.95 2.07 -17.94
C ARG A 381 -34.14 1.24 -16.67
N THR A 382 -35.27 0.55 -16.55
CA THR A 382 -35.52 -0.41 -15.49
C THR A 382 -34.57 -1.60 -15.58
N GLU A 383 -34.42 -2.22 -16.75
CA GLU A 383 -33.50 -3.34 -16.97
C GLU A 383 -32.04 -2.94 -16.69
N THR A 384 -31.60 -1.79 -17.22
CA THR A 384 -30.27 -1.25 -16.96
C THR A 384 -30.05 -0.98 -15.48
N TYR A 385 -31.02 -0.36 -14.80
CA TYR A 385 -30.94 -0.09 -13.36
C TYR A 385 -30.80 -1.40 -12.55
N LEU A 386 -31.62 -2.42 -12.85
CA LEU A 386 -31.59 -3.70 -12.14
C LEU A 386 -30.25 -4.42 -12.33
N ARG A 387 -29.68 -4.40 -13.54
CA ARG A 387 -28.35 -4.98 -13.81
C ARG A 387 -27.22 -4.26 -13.07
N LEU A 388 -27.31 -2.93 -12.94
CA LEU A 388 -26.34 -2.14 -12.17
C LEU A 388 -26.48 -2.40 -10.67
N ASP A 389 -27.72 -2.52 -10.18
CA ASP A 389 -28.02 -2.87 -8.78
C ASP A 389 -27.53 -4.28 -8.43
N GLU A 390 -27.69 -5.24 -9.34
CA GLU A 390 -27.10 -6.58 -9.22
C GLU A 390 -25.58 -6.54 -9.18
N LEU A 391 -24.96 -5.81 -10.12
CA LEU A 391 -23.51 -5.65 -10.14
C LEU A 391 -22.96 -5.02 -8.85
N GLU A 392 -23.65 -4.01 -8.30
CA GLU A 392 -23.28 -3.38 -7.04
C GLU A 392 -23.37 -4.36 -5.87
N ARG A 393 -24.42 -5.17 -5.81
CA ARG A 393 -24.53 -6.23 -4.79
C ARG A 393 -23.42 -7.26 -4.92
N ASP A 394 -23.13 -7.70 -6.14
CA ASP A 394 -22.06 -8.69 -6.39
C ASP A 394 -20.71 -8.16 -5.90
N ILE A 395 -20.41 -6.88 -6.17
CA ILE A 395 -19.20 -6.20 -5.66
C ILE A 395 -19.23 -6.10 -4.14
N TYR A 396 -20.36 -5.75 -3.54
CA TYR A 396 -20.50 -5.59 -2.08
C TYR A 396 -20.29 -6.90 -1.31
N TYR A 397 -20.76 -8.03 -1.84
CA TYR A 397 -20.61 -9.34 -1.20
C TYR A 397 -19.29 -10.06 -1.56
N GLU A 398 -18.45 -9.45 -2.39
CA GLU A 398 -17.14 -9.99 -2.71
C GLU A 398 -16.19 -9.86 -1.52
N SER A 399 -15.87 -10.99 -0.89
CA SER A 399 -15.04 -11.03 0.32
C SER A 399 -13.55 -10.80 0.06
N ASP A 400 -13.09 -11.06 -1.17
CA ASP A 400 -11.70 -10.85 -1.59
C ASP A 400 -11.65 -10.30 -3.03
N MET A 401 -11.40 -8.99 -3.13
CA MET A 401 -11.32 -8.25 -4.39
C MET A 401 -9.92 -8.37 -5.00
N THR A 402 -9.67 -9.43 -5.76
CA THR A 402 -8.42 -9.60 -6.49
C THR A 402 -8.37 -8.73 -7.76
N GLU A 403 -7.18 -8.55 -8.35
CA GLU A 403 -7.05 -7.79 -9.62
C GLU A 403 -7.88 -8.39 -10.76
N GLU A 404 -7.93 -9.73 -10.84
CA GLU A 404 -8.69 -10.45 -11.86
C GLU A 404 -10.20 -10.24 -11.68
N LYS A 405 -10.70 -10.29 -10.44
CA LYS A 405 -12.10 -9.99 -10.12
C LYS A 405 -12.44 -8.53 -10.38
N LEU A 406 -11.55 -7.61 -10.05
CA LEU A 406 -11.73 -6.19 -10.35
C LEU A 406 -11.86 -5.96 -11.87
N GLU A 407 -11.01 -6.58 -12.69
CA GLU A 407 -11.14 -6.53 -14.16
C GLU A 407 -12.46 -7.15 -14.64
N PHE A 408 -12.87 -8.27 -14.06
CA PHE A 408 -14.15 -8.91 -14.37
C PHE A 408 -15.34 -7.97 -14.10
N TYR A 409 -15.37 -7.28 -12.96
CA TYR A 409 -16.44 -6.32 -12.64
C TYR A 409 -16.39 -5.08 -13.53
N ILE A 410 -15.19 -4.59 -13.87
CA ILE A 410 -15.02 -3.50 -14.86
C ILE A 410 -15.58 -3.91 -16.22
N ASP A 411 -15.30 -5.12 -16.70
CA ASP A 411 -15.83 -5.61 -17.98
C ASP A 411 -17.35 -5.78 -17.93
N ARG A 412 -17.91 -6.29 -16.83
CA ARG A 412 -19.37 -6.34 -16.63
C ARG A 412 -20.02 -4.97 -16.70
N LEU A 413 -19.46 -3.96 -16.04
CA LEU A 413 -19.98 -2.59 -16.12
C LEU A 413 -19.95 -2.08 -17.57
N LYS A 414 -18.82 -2.24 -18.27
CA LYS A 414 -18.68 -1.86 -19.69
C LYS A 414 -19.67 -2.58 -20.59
N LYS A 415 -19.97 -3.86 -20.32
CA LYS A 415 -20.96 -4.64 -21.05
C LYS A 415 -22.37 -4.09 -20.83
N ILE A 416 -22.75 -3.79 -19.59
CA ILE A 416 -24.06 -3.17 -19.28
C ILE A 416 -24.22 -1.84 -20.04
N ILE A 417 -23.20 -0.98 -20.00
CA ILE A 417 -23.20 0.32 -20.72
C ILE A 417 -23.30 0.09 -22.24
N ARG A 418 -22.59 -0.90 -22.78
CA ARG A 418 -22.63 -1.23 -24.22
C ARG A 418 -24.01 -1.71 -24.65
N ASP A 419 -24.62 -2.58 -23.86
CA ASP A 419 -25.97 -3.10 -24.11
C ASP A 419 -27.00 -1.96 -24.06
N ASP A 420 -26.91 -1.06 -23.08
CA ASP A 420 -27.77 0.12 -22.97
C ASP A 420 -27.63 1.05 -24.20
N ASN A 421 -26.39 1.30 -24.65
CA ASN A 421 -26.13 2.09 -25.84
C ASN A 421 -26.71 1.44 -27.11
N ASN A 422 -26.65 0.12 -27.22
CA ASN A 422 -27.22 -0.61 -28.36
C ASN A 422 -28.76 -0.55 -28.37
N TRP A 423 -29.39 -0.61 -27.19
CA TRP A 423 -30.84 -0.38 -27.06
C TRP A 423 -31.21 1.04 -27.48
N CYS A 424 -30.45 2.05 -27.04
CA CYS A 424 -30.67 3.44 -27.48
C CYS A 424 -30.63 3.58 -29.01
N LYS A 425 -29.65 2.95 -29.68
CA LYS A 425 -29.55 2.97 -31.15
C LYS A 425 -30.78 2.35 -31.81
N LYS A 426 -31.30 1.24 -31.26
CA LYS A 426 -32.52 0.58 -31.76
C LYS A 426 -33.73 1.52 -31.65
N TYR A 427 -33.90 2.20 -30.51
CA TYR A 427 -35.00 3.15 -30.34
C TYR A 427 -34.93 4.34 -31.28
N THR A 428 -33.74 4.90 -31.49
CA THR A 428 -33.59 6.02 -32.43
C THR A 428 -34.00 5.61 -33.84
N ARG A 429 -33.63 4.40 -34.29
CA ARG A 429 -34.07 3.88 -35.60
C ARG A 429 -35.58 3.68 -35.66
N ASN A 430 -36.18 3.08 -34.63
CA ASN A 430 -37.64 2.87 -34.59
C ASN A 430 -38.40 4.20 -34.56
N THR A 431 -37.91 5.18 -33.79
CA THR A 431 -38.49 6.52 -33.71
C THR A 431 -38.49 7.19 -35.08
N ILE A 432 -37.36 7.15 -35.81
CA ILE A 432 -37.25 7.67 -37.17
C ILE A 432 -38.23 6.97 -38.12
N GLY A 433 -38.34 5.63 -38.03
CA GLY A 433 -39.31 4.86 -38.81
C GLY A 433 -40.76 5.27 -38.54
N ASN A 434 -41.12 5.46 -37.27
CA ASN A 434 -42.47 5.91 -36.88
C ASN A 434 -42.78 7.32 -37.40
N TYR A 435 -41.81 8.25 -37.38
CA TYR A 435 -41.98 9.58 -37.97
C TYR A 435 -42.21 9.51 -39.48
N LEU A 436 -41.46 8.66 -40.19
CA LEU A 436 -41.61 8.48 -41.64
C LEU A 436 -42.98 7.89 -42.00
N ASN A 437 -43.42 6.87 -41.27
CA ASN A 437 -44.73 6.23 -41.48
C ASN A 437 -45.90 7.20 -41.22
N MET A 438 -45.79 8.04 -40.18
CA MET A 438 -46.80 9.05 -39.88
C MET A 438 -46.88 10.11 -40.97
N ALA A 439 -45.75 10.55 -41.52
CA ALA A 439 -45.72 11.49 -42.64
C ALA A 439 -46.40 10.91 -43.90
N THR A 440 -46.23 9.61 -44.17
CA THR A 440 -46.89 8.94 -45.28
C THR A 440 -48.39 8.71 -45.06
N GLU A 441 -48.84 8.41 -43.83
CA GLU A 441 -50.28 8.30 -43.51
C GLU A 441 -51.00 9.65 -43.66
N ILE A 442 -50.37 10.75 -43.24
CA ILE A 442 -50.95 12.10 -43.34
C ILE A 442 -51.00 12.60 -44.81
N LEU A 443 -50.02 12.22 -45.63
CA LEU A 443 -49.95 12.64 -47.03
C LEU A 443 -50.72 11.70 -47.99
N GLY A 444 -50.97 10.45 -47.60
CA GLY A 444 -51.62 9.43 -48.43
C GLY A 444 -53.15 9.49 -48.50
N ASP A 445 -53.81 10.14 -47.53
CA ASP A 445 -55.28 10.30 -47.51
C ASP A 445 -55.81 11.40 -48.47
N GLY A 446 -54.92 12.02 -49.26
CA GLY A 446 -55.26 13.10 -50.21
C GLY A 446 -55.59 12.66 -51.64
N GLU A 447 -55.26 11.43 -52.05
CA GLU A 447 -55.44 10.97 -53.44
C GLU A 447 -56.38 9.76 -53.51
N GLY A 448 -57.69 9.99 -53.73
CA GLY A 448 -58.56 8.88 -54.14
C GLY A 448 -60.07 9.02 -54.00
N LYS A 449 -60.71 10.13 -54.40
CA LYS A 449 -62.11 10.11 -54.91
C LYS A 449 -62.39 11.22 -55.93
N ASN A 450 -62.07 10.92 -57.19
CA ASN A 450 -62.80 11.30 -58.42
C ASN A 450 -62.36 10.22 -59.42
N GLY A 451 -63.13 9.18 -59.71
CA GLY A 451 -64.43 9.28 -60.37
C GLY A 451 -64.18 9.22 -61.89
N SER A 452 -64.22 8.00 -62.43
CA SER A 452 -64.14 7.65 -63.86
C SER A 452 -65.05 8.49 -64.77
N ALA A 453 -64.53 8.86 -65.93
CA ALA A 453 -65.26 8.95 -67.19
C ALA A 453 -64.46 8.20 -68.27
#